data_AF-A0A4S4N2Q9-F1
#
_entry.id   AF-A0A4S4N2Q9-F1
#
_cell.length_a   1.000
_cell.length_b   1.000
_cell.length_c   1.000
_cell.angle_alpha   90.00
_cell.angle_beta   90.00
_cell.angle_gamma   90.00
#
_symmetry.space_group_name_H-M   'P 1'
#
loop_
_entity.id
_entity.type
_entity.pdbx_description
1 polymer ?
#
loop_
_entity_poly.entity_id
_entity_poly.type
_entity_poly.pdbx_seq_one_letter_code
_entity_poly.pdbx_strand_id
1 'polypeptide(L)'
;MELYLSRSDIAHTILSRAADAGDDLDPLYHIDTVTSLSKKTTTVSRILPSVASRPEFNGGKHSDIKKIAKSGQGLVEVAKIEWRQWKSSSIWFEEREWKANEFMPNTGFMSGKRVFTGPDGHSYTWHSDTYLTVSTPDNPKLEIARFHEPALFNWKKRYLNIVLEGLHMVDLIIATWVYVAILEQESNSSSTPMAGAACAGSMGGSVC
;
A
#
# COMPACT_ATOMS: atom_id res chain seq x y z
N MET A 1 12.76 -9.27 6.56
CA MET A 1 11.45 -9.41 7.21
C MET A 1 10.41 -9.49 6.12
N GLU A 2 9.63 -10.56 6.11
CA GLU A 2 8.55 -10.75 5.14
C GLU A 2 7.19 -10.46 5.78
N LEU A 3 6.37 -9.68 5.09
CA LEU A 3 5.05 -9.26 5.52
C LEU A 3 4.01 -9.74 4.50
N TYR A 4 3.25 -10.76 4.87
CA TYR A 4 2.24 -11.39 4.05
C TYR A 4 0.92 -10.64 4.12
N LEU A 5 0.29 -10.45 2.97
CA LEU A 5 -1.01 -9.81 2.88
C LEU A 5 -2.10 -10.85 3.13
N SER A 6 -3.04 -10.53 4.03
CA SER A 6 -4.24 -11.35 4.26
C SER A 6 -5.17 -11.43 3.05
N ARG A 7 -5.14 -10.42 2.17
CA ARG A 7 -6.04 -10.25 1.01
C ARG A 7 -5.27 -9.68 -0.19
N SER A 8 -5.79 -9.91 -1.38
CA SER A 8 -5.23 -9.34 -2.62
C SER A 8 -5.38 -7.82 -2.72
N ASP A 9 -6.41 -7.27 -2.08
CA ASP A 9 -6.72 -5.85 -2.05
C ASP A 9 -5.89 -5.12 -0.99
N ILE A 10 -4.94 -4.29 -1.42
CA ILE A 10 -4.03 -3.54 -0.54
C ILE A 10 -4.81 -2.51 0.30
N ALA A 11 -5.92 -2.00 -0.23
CA ALA A 11 -6.72 -0.97 0.43
C ALA A 11 -7.40 -1.46 1.71
N HIS A 12 -7.59 -2.78 1.86
CA HIS A 12 -8.27 -3.42 2.98
C HIS A 12 -7.59 -4.74 3.36
N THR A 13 -6.40 -4.65 3.94
CA THR A 13 -5.57 -5.83 4.26
C THR A 13 -4.86 -5.71 5.60
N ILE A 14 -4.41 -6.85 6.07
CA ILE A 14 -3.56 -7.03 7.25
C ILE A 14 -2.22 -7.53 6.73
N LEU A 15 -1.15 -6.90 7.20
CA LEU A 15 0.21 -7.37 6.98
C LEU A 15 0.64 -8.17 8.19
N SER A 16 0.94 -9.45 7.95
CA SER A 16 1.37 -10.36 9.00
C SER A 16 2.76 -10.90 8.72
N ARG A 17 3.57 -11.02 9.76
CA ARG A 17 4.89 -11.64 9.71
C ARG A 17 4.75 -13.15 9.95
N ALA A 18 5.53 -13.96 9.23
CA ALA A 18 5.63 -15.38 9.54
C ALA A 18 6.25 -15.58 10.93
N ALA A 19 5.61 -16.37 11.80
CA ALA A 19 6.20 -16.75 13.08
C ALA A 19 7.31 -17.79 12.88
N ASP A 20 8.33 -17.77 13.73
CA ASP A 20 9.49 -18.68 13.64
C ASP A 20 9.12 -20.16 13.87
N ALA A 21 7.91 -20.44 14.37
CA ALA A 21 7.41 -21.78 14.68
C ALA A 21 5.95 -21.95 14.21
N GLY A 22 5.75 -22.48 13.00
CA GLY A 22 4.44 -22.93 12.49
C GLY A 22 3.86 -22.11 11.34
N ASP A 23 2.63 -22.43 10.95
CA ASP A 23 1.82 -21.70 9.95
C ASP A 23 1.15 -20.44 10.53
N ASP A 24 1.45 -20.11 11.79
CA ASP A 24 0.88 -18.97 12.48
C ASP A 24 1.51 -17.65 11.96
N LEU A 25 0.63 -16.69 11.65
CA LEU A 25 1.00 -15.38 11.14
C LEU A 25 0.75 -14.33 12.23
N ASP A 26 1.80 -13.58 12.58
CA ASP A 26 1.78 -12.50 13.58
C ASP A 26 1.31 -11.18 12.92
N PRO A 27 0.08 -10.70 13.19
CA PRO A 27 -0.46 -9.52 12.53
C PRO A 27 0.22 -8.24 13.06
N LEU A 28 0.89 -7.49 12.17
CA LEU A 28 1.66 -6.30 12.54
C LEU A 28 1.04 -4.99 12.10
N TYR A 29 0.46 -4.94 10.90
CA TYR A 29 -0.16 -3.73 10.36
C TYR A 29 -1.56 -4.01 9.84
N HIS A 30 -2.41 -3.00 9.98
CA HIS A 30 -3.74 -2.95 9.42
C HIS A 30 -3.84 -1.75 8.48
N ILE A 31 -4.31 -2.02 7.25
CA ILE A 31 -4.52 -1.01 6.22
C ILE A 31 -6.01 -1.01 5.90
N ASP A 32 -6.66 0.12 6.11
CA ASP A 32 -8.09 0.29 5.81
C ASP A 32 -8.34 1.58 5.05
N THR A 33 -9.09 1.46 3.96
CA THR A 33 -9.40 2.55 3.05
C THR A 33 -10.88 2.86 3.07
N VAL A 34 -11.27 3.92 3.74
CA VAL A 34 -12.67 4.34 3.77
C VAL A 34 -12.94 5.24 2.56
N THR A 35 -13.89 4.84 1.73
CA THR A 35 -14.46 5.66 0.66
C THR A 35 -15.83 6.20 1.09
N SER A 36 -16.00 7.51 0.94
CA SER A 36 -17.26 8.24 1.07
C SER A 36 -17.41 9.15 -0.14
N LEU A 37 -18.63 9.66 -0.38
CA LEU A 37 -19.10 10.37 -1.59
C LEU A 37 -18.07 11.25 -2.33
N SER A 38 -17.12 11.88 -1.64
CA SER A 38 -16.04 12.67 -2.25
C SER A 38 -14.66 12.49 -1.59
N LYS A 39 -14.53 11.60 -0.61
CA LYS A 39 -13.32 11.44 0.20
C LYS A 39 -12.92 9.97 0.22
N LYS A 40 -11.68 9.70 -0.17
CA LYS A 40 -11.05 8.41 0.03
C LYS A 40 -9.90 8.63 1.01
N THR A 41 -9.88 7.86 2.09
CA THR A 41 -8.87 7.97 3.14
C THR A 41 -8.34 6.60 3.46
N THR A 42 -7.03 6.40 3.34
CA THR A 42 -6.36 5.17 3.77
C THR A 42 -5.67 5.42 5.08
N THR A 43 -5.93 4.58 6.08
CA THR A 43 -5.26 4.61 7.38
C THR A 43 -4.36 3.40 7.48
N VAL A 44 -3.12 3.62 7.87
CA VAL A 44 -2.15 2.58 8.19
C VAL A 44 -1.96 2.60 9.70
N SER A 45 -2.24 1.49 10.35
CA SER A 45 -2.13 1.35 11.80
C SER A 45 -1.24 0.17 12.16
N ARG A 46 -0.37 0.36 13.15
CA ARG A 46 0.36 -0.72 13.81
C ARG A 46 -0.55 -1.41 14.82
N ILE A 47 -0.56 -2.74 14.82
CA ILE A 47 -1.26 -3.56 15.79
C ILE A 47 -0.34 -3.76 16.99
N LEU A 48 -0.81 -3.45 18.20
CA LEU A 48 0.00 -3.66 19.40
C LEU A 48 0.11 -5.16 19.72
N PRO A 49 1.27 -5.64 20.21
CA PRO A 49 1.44 -7.04 20.58
C PRO A 49 0.39 -7.56 21.56
N SER A 50 -0.04 -6.72 22.52
CA SER A 50 -1.08 -7.04 23.51
C SER A 50 -2.45 -7.37 22.92
N VAL A 51 -2.66 -6.98 21.66
CA VAL A 51 -3.88 -7.23 20.90
C VAL A 51 -3.65 -8.34 19.88
N ALA A 52 -2.50 -8.36 19.22
CA ALA A 52 -2.12 -9.44 18.30
C ALA A 52 -2.13 -10.84 18.94
N SER A 53 -1.73 -10.95 20.22
CA SER A 53 -1.72 -12.23 20.94
C SER A 53 -3.09 -12.71 21.45
N ARG A 54 -4.18 -11.95 21.20
CA ARG A 54 -5.51 -12.36 21.64
C ARG A 54 -6.05 -13.48 20.72
N PRO A 55 -6.72 -14.51 21.26
CA PRO A 55 -7.30 -15.60 20.45
C PRO A 55 -8.26 -15.10 19.36
N GLU A 56 -8.88 -13.94 19.59
CA GLU A 56 -9.75 -13.23 18.65
C GLU A 56 -9.02 -12.81 17.34
N PHE A 57 -7.69 -12.72 17.34
CA PHE A 57 -6.86 -12.39 16.17
C PHE A 57 -6.32 -13.59 15.42
N ASN A 58 -6.38 -14.81 15.98
CA ASN A 58 -5.75 -15.99 15.39
C ASN A 58 -6.27 -16.35 13.98
N GLY A 59 -7.37 -15.74 13.54
CA GLY A 59 -7.90 -15.91 12.18
C GLY A 59 -7.48 -14.86 11.16
N GLY A 60 -6.76 -13.79 11.54
CA GLY A 60 -6.39 -12.69 10.64
C GLY A 60 -7.59 -12.08 9.89
N LYS A 61 -8.79 -12.15 10.47
CA LYS A 61 -10.00 -11.70 9.82
C LYS A 61 -10.10 -10.18 9.95
N HIS A 62 -10.19 -9.51 8.81
CA HIS A 62 -10.39 -8.06 8.72
C HIS A 62 -11.59 -7.56 9.57
N SER A 63 -12.65 -8.37 9.72
CA SER A 63 -13.82 -8.02 10.54
C SER A 63 -13.49 -7.86 12.02
N ASP A 64 -12.53 -8.63 12.55
CA ASP A 64 -12.19 -8.62 13.97
C ASP A 64 -11.28 -7.42 14.28
N ILE A 65 -10.35 -7.10 13.38
CA ILE A 65 -9.56 -5.85 13.49
C ILE A 65 -10.46 -4.62 13.39
N LYS A 66 -11.46 -4.64 12.51
CA LYS A 66 -12.40 -3.52 12.39
C LYS A 66 -13.20 -3.26 13.67
N LYS A 67 -13.54 -4.29 14.45
CA LYS A 67 -14.18 -4.10 15.77
C LYS A 67 -13.26 -3.38 16.74
N ILE A 68 -11.96 -3.67 16.65
CA ILE A 68 -10.95 -3.12 17.55
C ILE A 68 -10.57 -1.70 17.16
N ALA A 69 -10.43 -1.43 15.86
CA ALA A 69 -10.31 -0.08 15.33
C ALA A 69 -11.48 0.80 15.81
N LYS A 70 -12.71 0.26 15.83
CA LYS A 70 -13.87 0.97 16.37
C LYS A 70 -13.83 1.16 17.89
N SER A 71 -13.22 0.23 18.63
CA SER A 71 -13.05 0.35 20.08
C SER A 71 -11.93 1.32 20.48
N GLY A 72 -11.04 1.68 19.54
CA GLY A 72 -9.87 2.54 19.78
C GLY A 72 -8.77 1.90 20.62
N GLN A 73 -8.87 0.61 20.95
CA GLN A 73 -7.90 -0.08 21.81
C GLN A 73 -6.87 -0.86 20.98
N GLY A 74 -5.58 -0.58 21.18
CA GLY A 74 -4.48 -1.43 20.70
C GLY A 74 -4.15 -1.36 19.21
N LEU A 75 -4.57 -0.28 18.54
CA LEU A 75 -4.06 0.14 17.25
C LEU A 75 -3.40 1.51 17.40
N VAL A 76 -2.23 1.68 16.80
CA VAL A 76 -1.51 2.95 16.75
C VAL A 76 -1.51 3.42 15.30
N GLU A 77 -2.15 4.55 15.01
CA GLU A 77 -2.08 5.15 13.68
C GLU A 77 -0.65 5.60 13.39
N VAL A 78 -0.04 5.05 12.33
CA VAL A 78 1.32 5.41 11.89
C VAL A 78 1.28 6.35 10.70
N ALA A 79 0.27 6.20 9.83
CA ALA A 79 0.08 7.07 8.70
C ALA A 79 -1.39 7.17 8.30
N LYS A 80 -1.76 8.30 7.69
CA LYS A 80 -3.06 8.52 7.08
C LYS A 80 -2.92 9.25 5.76
N ILE A 81 -3.48 8.69 4.70
CA ILE A 81 -3.42 9.22 3.35
C ILE A 81 -4.81 9.72 2.98
N GLU A 82 -4.95 11.00 2.69
CA GLU A 82 -6.16 11.59 2.12
C GLU A 82 -6.01 11.71 0.61
N TRP A 83 -6.69 10.83 -0.11
CA TRP A 83 -6.66 10.76 -1.55
C TRP A 83 -7.54 11.86 -2.15
N ARG A 84 -6.99 12.60 -3.11
CA ARG A 84 -7.70 13.67 -3.81
C ARG A 84 -7.58 13.44 -5.32
N GLN A 85 -8.72 13.48 -6.02
CA GLN A 85 -8.76 13.26 -7.47
C GLN A 85 -8.24 14.47 -8.27
N TRP A 86 -8.51 15.69 -7.79
CA TRP A 86 -8.25 16.94 -8.53
C TRP A 86 -7.12 17.79 -7.94
N LYS A 87 -6.56 17.39 -6.80
CA LYS A 87 -5.49 18.09 -6.07
C LYS A 87 -4.46 17.05 -5.63
N SER A 88 -3.27 17.51 -5.23
CA SER A 88 -2.30 16.61 -4.58
C SER A 88 -2.94 16.01 -3.31
N SER A 89 -2.83 14.69 -3.17
CA SER A 89 -3.21 13.97 -1.93
C SER A 89 -2.41 14.49 -0.74
N SER A 90 -2.95 14.38 0.47
CA SER A 90 -2.21 14.67 1.71
C SER A 90 -1.78 13.36 2.37
N ILE A 91 -0.60 13.36 2.99
CA ILE A 91 -0.06 12.25 3.79
C ILE A 91 0.24 12.78 5.18
N TRP A 92 -0.37 12.17 6.18
CA TRP A 92 -0.06 12.38 7.58
C TRP A 92 0.87 11.27 8.03
N PHE A 93 2.04 11.64 8.55
CA PHE A 93 3.04 10.72 9.06
C PHE A 93 3.80 11.43 10.19
N GLU A 94 4.07 10.72 11.31
CA GLU A 94 4.73 11.29 12.51
C GLU A 94 4.08 12.62 12.96
N GLU A 95 2.75 12.64 13.05
CA GLU A 95 1.94 13.81 13.47
C GLU A 95 2.08 15.05 12.57
N ARG A 96 2.71 14.94 11.40
CA ARG A 96 2.84 16.03 10.42
C ARG A 96 2.05 15.73 9.17
N GLU A 97 1.35 16.76 8.67
CA GLU A 97 0.72 16.72 7.35
C GLU A 97 1.74 17.17 6.29
N TRP A 98 1.86 16.37 5.24
CA TRP A 98 2.65 16.65 4.06
C TRP A 98 1.77 16.56 2.81
N LYS A 99 2.04 17.40 1.80
CA LYS A 99 1.49 17.11 0.46
C LYS A 99 2.22 15.89 -0.10
N ALA A 100 1.50 14.97 -0.71
CA ALA A 100 2.10 13.74 -1.23
C ALA A 100 3.19 14.01 -2.26
N ASN A 101 3.08 15.07 -3.07
CA ASN A 101 4.12 15.45 -4.03
C ASN A 101 5.34 16.14 -3.38
N GLU A 102 5.19 16.70 -2.18
CA GLU A 102 6.31 17.27 -1.40
C GLU A 102 7.02 16.16 -0.61
N PHE A 103 6.26 15.21 -0.06
CA PHE A 103 6.78 14.07 0.69
C PHE A 103 7.40 12.98 -0.21
N MET A 104 6.73 12.70 -1.33
CA MET A 104 7.10 11.70 -2.32
C MET A 104 7.02 12.26 -3.74
N PRO A 105 7.90 13.21 -4.11
CA PRO A 105 7.95 13.76 -5.46
C PRO A 105 8.04 12.66 -6.53
N ASN A 106 7.38 12.91 -7.65
CA ASN A 106 7.58 12.12 -8.87
C ASN A 106 8.95 12.49 -9.45
N THR A 107 9.80 11.51 -9.75
CA THR A 107 11.11 11.79 -10.34
C THR A 107 11.23 11.17 -11.74
N GLY A 108 11.26 12.05 -12.76
CA GLY A 108 11.58 11.70 -14.15
C GLY A 108 10.42 11.78 -15.14
N PHE A 109 10.73 11.44 -16.41
CA PHE A 109 9.77 11.40 -17.53
C PHE A 109 8.82 10.20 -17.47
N MET A 110 9.18 9.13 -16.76
CA MET A 110 8.33 7.96 -16.56
C MET A 110 7.48 8.14 -15.31
N SER A 111 6.16 8.13 -15.49
CA SER A 111 5.20 8.06 -14.39
C SER A 111 5.44 6.78 -13.58
N GLY A 112 5.81 6.90 -12.31
CA GLY A 112 5.86 5.75 -11.40
C GLY A 112 6.97 5.78 -10.35
N LYS A 113 8.05 6.54 -10.57
CA LYS A 113 9.12 6.66 -9.58
C LYS A 113 8.77 7.68 -8.50
N ARG A 114 8.82 7.25 -7.24
CA ARG A 114 8.58 8.12 -6.08
C ARG A 114 9.79 8.12 -5.19
N VAL A 115 10.23 9.31 -4.78
CA VAL A 115 11.42 9.47 -3.95
C VAL A 115 11.04 10.07 -2.61
N PHE A 116 11.55 9.54 -1.51
CA PHE A 116 11.42 10.16 -0.18
C PHE A 116 12.76 10.14 0.55
N THR A 117 12.87 10.97 1.58
CA THR A 117 14.06 11.01 2.45
C THR A 117 13.78 10.23 3.73
N GLY A 118 14.66 9.28 4.07
CA GLY A 118 14.55 8.51 5.30
C GLY A 118 15.02 9.30 6.53
N PRO A 119 14.77 8.77 7.75
CA PRO A 119 15.20 9.40 9.00
C PRO A 119 16.73 9.47 9.15
N ASP A 120 17.45 8.64 8.39
CA ASP A 120 18.90 8.60 8.26
C ASP A 120 19.46 9.65 7.27
N GLY A 121 18.60 10.44 6.63
CA GLY A 121 18.96 11.46 5.64
C GLY A 121 19.26 10.92 4.24
N HIS A 122 19.16 9.61 4.01
CA HIS A 122 19.34 9.04 2.68
C HIS A 122 18.09 9.19 1.81
N SER A 123 18.30 9.20 0.49
CA SER A 123 17.23 9.26 -0.50
C SER A 123 16.84 7.86 -0.95
N TYR A 124 15.57 7.55 -0.83
CA TYR A 124 14.97 6.25 -1.14
C TYR A 124 14.02 6.39 -2.32
N THR A 125 14.11 5.47 -3.29
CA THR A 125 13.31 5.51 -4.51
C THR A 125 12.47 4.25 -4.65
N TRP A 126 11.15 4.41 -4.69
CA TRP A 126 10.20 3.42 -5.18
C TRP A 126 10.16 3.42 -6.70
N HIS A 127 10.17 2.23 -7.31
CA HIS A 127 10.07 2.01 -8.75
C HIS A 127 8.74 1.31 -9.11
N SER A 128 8.36 1.36 -10.38
CA SER A 128 7.06 0.88 -10.93
C SER A 128 6.73 -0.61 -10.75
N ASP A 129 7.66 -1.42 -10.25
CA ASP A 129 7.41 -2.83 -9.87
C ASP A 129 7.36 -2.97 -8.33
N THR A 130 6.99 -1.90 -7.64
CA THR A 130 6.91 -1.78 -6.18
C THR A 130 8.15 -2.35 -5.46
N TYR A 131 9.35 -1.92 -5.88
CA TYR A 131 10.59 -2.15 -5.12
C TYR A 131 11.24 -0.82 -4.75
N LEU A 132 11.90 -0.83 -3.60
CA LEU A 132 12.51 0.30 -2.94
C LEU A 132 14.03 0.15 -2.97
N THR A 133 14.72 1.18 -3.45
CA THR A 133 16.19 1.21 -3.44
C THR A 133 16.70 2.45 -2.73
N VAL A 134 17.85 2.32 -2.08
CA VAL A 134 18.66 3.45 -1.60
C VAL A 134 19.96 3.51 -2.38
N SER A 135 20.44 4.72 -2.64
CA SER A 135 21.77 4.93 -3.21
C SER A 135 22.73 5.32 -2.10
N THR A 136 23.70 4.45 -1.80
CA THR A 136 24.82 4.76 -0.89
C THR A 136 26.11 4.90 -1.69
N PRO A 137 27.15 5.55 -1.12
CA PRO A 137 28.46 5.65 -1.78
C PRO A 137 29.03 4.27 -2.17
N ASP A 138 28.83 3.26 -1.32
CA ASP A 138 29.37 1.90 -1.52
C ASP A 138 28.48 1.02 -2.40
N ASN A 139 27.18 1.33 -2.47
CA ASN A 139 26.22 0.59 -3.27
C ASN A 139 25.21 1.54 -3.93
N PRO A 140 25.38 1.85 -5.23
CA PRO A 140 24.55 2.84 -5.89
C PRO A 140 23.08 2.43 -6.02
N LYS A 141 22.75 1.15 -5.83
CA LYS A 141 21.37 0.64 -5.93
C LYS A 141 21.15 -0.54 -4.96
N LEU A 142 21.28 -0.27 -3.67
CA LEU A 142 20.94 -1.24 -2.63
C LEU A 142 19.42 -1.37 -2.53
N GLU A 143 18.89 -2.58 -2.67
CA GLU A 143 17.47 -2.86 -2.50
C GLU A 143 17.12 -2.98 -1.03
N ILE A 144 16.11 -2.23 -0.59
CA ILE A 144 15.69 -2.13 0.80
C ILE A 144 14.36 -2.82 1.05
N ALA A 145 13.46 -2.76 0.07
CA ALA A 145 12.21 -3.49 0.13
C ALA A 145 11.74 -3.89 -1.27
N ARG A 146 10.95 -4.96 -1.35
CA ARG A 146 10.34 -5.41 -2.60
C ARG A 146 9.01 -6.08 -2.31
N PHE A 147 7.99 -5.66 -3.05
CA PHE A 147 6.71 -6.33 -3.04
C PHE A 147 6.71 -7.45 -4.08
N HIS A 148 6.29 -8.64 -3.67
CA HIS A 148 6.22 -9.82 -4.51
C HIS A 148 4.75 -10.17 -4.78
N GLU A 149 4.38 -10.08 -6.06
CA GLU A 149 3.12 -10.60 -6.55
C GLU A 149 3.23 -12.07 -6.97
N PRO A 150 2.16 -12.88 -6.79
CA PRO A 150 2.11 -14.22 -7.32
C PRO A 150 2.19 -14.19 -8.84
N ALA A 151 3.10 -15.00 -9.41
CA ALA A 151 3.08 -15.30 -10.83
C ALA A 151 1.75 -15.99 -11.22
N LEU A 152 1.33 -15.86 -12.48
CA LEU A 152 0.05 -16.35 -13.05
C LEU A 152 -0.31 -17.83 -12.77
N PHE A 153 0.64 -18.64 -12.27
CA PHE A 153 0.45 -20.06 -11.94
C PHE A 153 0.89 -20.44 -10.52
N ASN A 154 1.31 -19.47 -9.70
CA ASN A 154 1.84 -19.72 -8.37
C ASN A 154 0.86 -19.23 -7.31
N TRP A 155 0.37 -20.13 -6.47
CA TRP A 155 -0.62 -19.83 -5.42
C TRP A 155 0.02 -19.20 -4.18
N LYS A 156 1.30 -18.76 -4.28
CA LYS A 156 2.00 -18.11 -3.17
C LYS A 156 1.30 -16.81 -2.79
N LYS A 157 1.19 -16.56 -1.48
CA LYS A 157 0.61 -15.32 -0.95
C LYS A 157 1.48 -14.13 -1.37
N ARG A 158 0.84 -12.98 -1.60
CA ARG A 158 1.52 -11.69 -1.81
C ARG A 158 2.26 -11.30 -0.54
N TYR A 159 3.48 -10.80 -0.66
CA TYR A 159 4.24 -10.34 0.50
C TYR A 159 5.18 -9.18 0.16
N LEU A 160 5.42 -8.33 1.16
CA LEU A 160 6.44 -7.30 1.14
C LEU A 160 7.67 -7.81 1.89
N ASN A 161 8.80 -7.90 1.22
CA ASN A 161 10.09 -8.19 1.85
C ASN A 161 10.81 -6.88 2.17
N ILE A 162 11.32 -6.74 3.40
CA ILE A 162 12.14 -5.61 3.87
C ILE A 162 13.46 -6.19 4.38
N VAL A 163 14.59 -5.75 3.84
CA VAL A 163 15.93 -6.21 4.27
C VAL A 163 16.31 -5.62 5.64
N LEU A 164 17.39 -6.12 6.23
CA LEU A 164 17.83 -5.73 7.58
C LEU A 164 18.07 -4.21 7.68
N GLU A 165 18.67 -3.63 6.66
CA GLU A 165 19.00 -2.22 6.53
C GLU A 165 17.74 -1.33 6.57
N GLY A 166 16.59 -1.83 6.12
CA GLY A 166 15.31 -1.10 6.16
C GLY A 166 14.54 -1.22 7.48
N LEU A 167 14.94 -2.13 8.39
CA LEU A 167 14.14 -2.43 9.59
C LEU A 167 14.08 -1.29 10.61
N HIS A 168 14.99 -0.34 10.55
CA HIS A 168 14.97 0.84 11.43
C HIS A 168 13.87 1.84 11.06
N MET A 169 13.27 1.73 9.87
CA MET A 169 12.27 2.65 9.34
C MET A 169 11.04 1.94 8.74
N VAL A 170 10.68 0.78 9.30
CA VAL A 170 9.58 -0.05 8.77
C VAL A 170 8.29 0.75 8.61
N ASP A 171 7.88 1.56 9.60
CA ASP A 171 6.63 2.33 9.50
C ASP A 171 6.61 3.25 8.28
N LEU A 172 7.73 3.92 7.99
CA LEU A 172 7.88 4.78 6.84
C LEU A 172 7.86 3.98 5.54
N ILE A 173 8.53 2.82 5.50
CA ILE A 173 8.48 1.92 4.35
C ILE A 173 7.04 1.47 4.09
N ILE A 174 6.29 1.06 5.12
CA ILE A 174 4.90 0.61 4.97
C ILE A 174 4.00 1.77 4.51
N ALA A 175 4.11 2.94 5.12
CA ALA A 175 3.31 4.10 4.76
C ALA A 175 3.53 4.52 3.28
N THR A 176 4.80 4.59 2.86
CA THR A 176 5.17 4.95 1.48
C THR A 176 4.83 3.84 0.48
N TRP A 177 5.02 2.58 0.86
CA TRP A 177 4.60 1.42 0.06
C TRP A 177 3.10 1.43 -0.20
N VAL A 178 2.26 1.61 0.83
CA VAL A 178 0.80 1.66 0.69
C VAL A 178 0.38 2.75 -0.29
N TYR A 179 1.02 3.92 -0.23
CA TYR A 179 0.74 5.00 -1.16
C TYR A 179 1.06 4.61 -2.61
N VAL A 180 2.27 4.09 -2.87
CA VAL A 180 2.70 3.69 -4.22
C VAL A 180 1.84 2.54 -4.76
N ALA A 181 1.59 1.52 -3.94
CA ALA A 181 0.88 0.33 -4.38
C ALA A 181 -0.61 0.60 -4.67
N ILE A 182 -1.28 1.47 -3.89
CA ILE A 182 -2.66 1.88 -4.21
C ILE A 182 -2.71 2.71 -5.49
N LEU A 183 -1.74 3.61 -5.72
CA LEU A 183 -1.65 4.37 -6.98
C LEU A 183 -1.47 3.44 -8.20
N GLU A 184 -0.58 2.45 -8.09
CA GLU A 184 -0.36 1.47 -9.16
C GLU A 184 -1.64 0.66 -9.43
N GLN A 185 -2.32 0.18 -8.38
CA GLN A 185 -3.58 -0.55 -8.51
C GLN A 185 -4.68 0.28 -9.22
N GLU A 186 -4.79 1.57 -8.91
CA GLU A 186 -5.74 2.48 -9.57
C GLU A 186 -5.38 2.73 -11.03
N SER A 187 -4.09 2.94 -11.34
CA SER A 187 -3.64 3.13 -12.73
C SER A 187 -3.93 1.88 -13.59
N ASN A 188 -3.67 0.68 -13.08
CA ASN A 188 -3.97 -0.57 -13.78
C ASN A 188 -5.48 -0.78 -13.96
N SER A 189 -6.30 -0.42 -12.98
CA SER A 189 -7.76 -0.51 -13.08
C SER A 189 -8.34 0.43 -14.14
N SER A 190 -7.78 1.64 -14.25
CA SER A 190 -8.18 2.63 -15.26
C SER A 190 -7.69 2.30 -16.69
N SER A 191 -6.77 1.36 -16.83
CA SER A 191 -6.17 0.94 -18.11
C SER A 191 -6.95 -0.19 -18.80
N THR A 192 -8.12 -0.58 -18.30
CA THR A 192 -8.99 -1.52 -19.02
C THR A 192 -9.59 -0.78 -20.23
N PRO A 193 -9.28 -1.15 -21.49
CA PRO A 193 -9.99 -0.58 -22.63
C PRO A 193 -11.46 -0.98 -22.50
N MET A 194 -12.37 0.00 -22.50
CA MET A 194 -13.79 -0.27 -22.70
C MET A 194 -13.98 -0.85 -24.10
N ALA A 195 -13.81 -2.16 -24.23
CA ALA A 195 -14.28 -2.91 -25.37
C ALA A 195 -15.80 -3.08 -25.24
N GLY A 196 -16.55 -2.34 -26.07
CA GLY A 196 -17.93 -2.70 -26.40
C GLY A 196 -19.01 -1.79 -25.82
N ALA A 197 -19.11 -0.56 -26.32
CA ALA A 197 -20.39 0.16 -26.36
C ALA A 197 -20.46 1.05 -27.61
N ALA A 198 -20.62 0.42 -28.78
CA ALA A 198 -21.18 1.09 -29.95
C ALA A 198 -22.59 0.53 -30.17
N CYS A 199 -23.55 1.16 -29.52
CA CYS A 199 -24.97 0.97 -29.79
C CYS A 199 -25.30 1.45 -31.20
N ALA A 200 -26.19 0.70 -31.86
CA ALA A 200 -26.75 0.95 -33.16
C ALA A 200 -27.47 2.31 -33.27
N GLY A 201 -27.42 2.90 -34.47
CA GLY A 201 -28.26 4.03 -34.88
C GLY A 201 -28.67 3.87 -36.35
N SER A 202 -29.81 3.22 -36.55
CA SER A 202 -30.58 3.14 -37.79
C SER A 202 -31.10 4.53 -38.19
N MET A 203 -31.02 4.91 -39.47
CA MET A 203 -32.03 5.75 -40.13
C MET A 203 -31.97 5.54 -41.66
N GLY A 204 -33.07 5.03 -42.21
CA GLY A 204 -33.27 4.87 -43.65
C GLY A 204 -33.77 6.17 -44.32
N GLY A 205 -33.71 6.18 -45.65
CA GLY A 205 -34.30 7.21 -46.50
C GLY A 205 -34.32 6.72 -47.96
N SER A 206 -35.50 6.32 -48.41
CA SER A 206 -35.76 5.78 -49.75
C SER A 206 -35.86 6.89 -50.81
N VAL A 207 -35.52 6.49 -52.02
CA VAL A 207 -35.46 7.24 -53.28
C VAL A 207 -36.86 7.65 -53.77
N CYS A 208 -36.96 8.86 -54.32
CA CYS A 208 -37.91 9.22 -55.39
C CYS A 208 -37.08 9.68 -56.60
#